data_AF-A0A367EIE5-F1
#
_entry.id   AF-A0A367EIE5-F1
#
_cell.length_a   1.000
_cell.length_b   1.000
_cell.length_c   1.000
_cell.angle_alpha   90.00
_cell.angle_beta   90.00
_cell.angle_gamma   90.00
#
_symmetry.space_group_name_H-M   'P 1'
#
loop_
_entity.id
_entity.type
_entity.pdbx_description
1 polymer ?
#
loop_
_entity_poly.entity_id
_entity_poly.type
_entity_poly.pdbx_seq_one_letter_code
_entity_poly.pdbx_strand_id
1 'polypeptide(L)'
;MADETTDEKTTEEAKPGTDEGSGTAETSTETTTETAGGESGGSGEDTAAELERLRAQLAEVAPIVQAHKDAEEARKTEEQKLREALESAERERDEASRVLMRREVADETGLSPAVVDLLTGATKDELLKAANEVVSHTKGRVGTRPAPKVGGGKDAVKTDDDIDPVALAKAIAKRARF
;
A
#
# COMPACT_ATOMS: atom_id res chain seq x y z
N MET A 1 3.06 -16.37 -61.27
CA MET A 1 1.76 -17.01 -61.01
C MET A 1 1.89 -17.78 -59.69
N ALA A 2 1.40 -17.15 -58.62
CA ALA A 2 1.09 -17.65 -57.27
C ALA A 2 0.71 -16.36 -56.51
N ASP A 3 -0.57 -15.99 -56.50
CA ASP A 3 -1.55 -16.21 -55.40
C ASP A 3 -1.03 -15.70 -54.05
N GLU A 4 -1.43 -14.51 -53.60
CA GLU A 4 -2.72 -14.12 -53.00
C GLU A 4 -2.81 -14.50 -51.51
N THR A 5 -3.37 -13.57 -50.72
CA THR A 5 -3.66 -13.58 -49.27
C THR A 5 -2.59 -12.96 -48.34
N THR A 6 -2.84 -11.72 -47.93
CA THR A 6 -2.71 -11.35 -46.52
C THR A 6 -3.64 -10.20 -46.20
N ASP A 7 -4.53 -10.51 -45.26
CA ASP A 7 -5.66 -9.75 -44.74
C ASP A 7 -5.36 -8.32 -44.28
N GLU A 8 -6.37 -7.49 -44.51
CA GLU A 8 -6.64 -6.22 -43.86
C GLU A 8 -6.66 -6.40 -42.34
N LYS A 9 -5.76 -5.70 -41.63
CA LYS A 9 -5.87 -5.50 -40.19
C LYS A 9 -6.24 -4.05 -39.90
N THR A 10 -7.54 -3.84 -39.83
CA THR A 10 -8.23 -2.64 -39.35
C THR A 10 -7.65 -2.22 -38.00
N THR A 11 -7.09 -1.01 -37.95
CA THR A 11 -6.66 -0.37 -36.70
C THR A 11 -7.86 0.43 -36.19
N GLU A 12 -8.58 -0.17 -35.24
CA GLU A 12 -9.68 0.47 -34.52
C GLU A 12 -9.08 1.34 -33.42
N GLU A 13 -9.20 2.66 -33.58
CA GLU A 13 -8.88 3.66 -32.56
C GLU A 13 -9.80 3.47 -31.34
N ALA A 14 -9.27 2.94 -30.26
CA ALA A 14 -9.92 2.94 -28.96
C ALA A 14 -9.95 4.37 -28.39
N LYS A 15 -11.12 5.01 -28.46
CA LYS A 15 -11.44 6.19 -27.63
C LYS A 15 -11.49 5.77 -26.15
N PRO A 16 -10.91 6.53 -25.21
CA PRO A 16 -11.15 6.31 -23.79
C PRO A 16 -12.61 6.66 -23.48
N GLY A 17 -13.35 5.66 -23.00
CA GLY A 17 -14.69 5.85 -22.46
C GLY A 17 -14.63 6.70 -21.21
N THR A 18 -15.16 7.92 -21.30
CA THR A 18 -15.59 8.70 -20.15
C THR A 18 -16.78 7.98 -19.55
N ASP A 19 -16.56 7.26 -18.45
CA ASP A 19 -17.60 6.71 -17.58
C ASP A 19 -18.24 7.89 -16.82
N GLU A 20 -19.13 8.60 -17.50
CA GLU A 20 -20.06 9.51 -16.85
C GLU A 20 -21.03 8.66 -16.04
N GLY A 21 -20.83 8.72 -14.72
CA GLY A 21 -21.68 8.10 -13.73
C GLY A 21 -23.15 8.28 -14.06
N SER A 22 -23.83 7.14 -14.12
CA SER A 22 -25.26 6.96 -14.18
C SER A 22 -25.96 7.85 -13.14
N GLY A 23 -26.31 9.05 -13.57
CA GLY A 23 -27.30 9.89 -12.92
C GLY A 23 -28.61 9.12 -12.98
N THR A 24 -29.00 8.59 -11.83
CA THR A 24 -30.30 7.96 -11.63
C THR A 24 -31.36 8.96 -12.08
N ALA A 25 -32.16 8.55 -13.06
CA ALA A 25 -33.26 9.33 -13.58
C ALA A 25 -34.16 9.78 -12.44
N GLU A 26 -34.07 11.06 -12.06
CA GLU A 26 -35.12 11.72 -11.32
C GLU A 26 -36.34 11.75 -12.24
N THR A 27 -37.17 10.72 -12.08
CA THR A 27 -38.53 10.70 -12.61
C THR A 27 -39.25 11.78 -11.82
N SER A 28 -39.21 13.01 -12.33
CA SER A 28 -40.12 14.09 -11.99
C SER A 28 -41.53 13.59 -12.22
N THR A 29 -42.08 12.98 -11.18
CA THR A 29 -43.51 12.74 -11.07
C THR A 29 -44.07 14.09 -10.66
N GLU A 30 -44.27 14.97 -11.65
CA GLU A 30 -45.20 16.10 -11.50
C GLU A 30 -46.59 15.49 -11.26
N THR A 31 -46.85 15.14 -10.00
CA THR A 31 -48.22 15.02 -9.52
C THR A 31 -48.77 16.44 -9.48
N THR A 32 -49.32 16.84 -10.62
CA THR A 32 -50.38 17.85 -10.71
C THR A 32 -51.47 17.49 -9.71
N THR A 33 -51.33 18.00 -8.49
CA THR A 33 -52.47 18.19 -7.61
C THR A 33 -52.93 19.61 -7.86
N GLU A 34 -53.75 19.76 -8.90
CA GLU A 34 -54.73 20.84 -8.93
C GLU A 34 -55.56 20.72 -7.66
N THR A 35 -55.11 21.35 -6.58
CA THR A 35 -55.99 21.68 -5.48
C THR A 35 -56.79 22.86 -6.00
N ALA A 36 -57.90 22.54 -6.66
CA ALA A 36 -58.96 23.46 -6.93
C ALA A 36 -59.22 24.25 -5.64
N GLY A 37 -58.87 25.53 -5.67
CA GLY A 37 -59.30 26.52 -4.69
C GLY A 37 -60.80 26.67 -4.80
N GLY A 38 -61.52 25.67 -4.30
CA GLY A 38 -62.94 25.76 -4.04
C GLY A 38 -63.11 26.61 -2.79
N GLU A 39 -63.37 27.89 -2.98
CA GLU A 39 -64.19 28.66 -2.05
C GLU A 39 -65.40 27.81 -1.68
N SER A 40 -65.46 27.33 -0.45
CA SER A 40 -66.69 26.82 0.12
C SER A 40 -66.70 27.21 1.58
N GLY A 41 -67.67 28.04 1.96
CA GLY A 41 -67.97 28.40 3.33
C GLY A 41 -68.43 27.16 4.11
N GLY A 42 -67.49 26.30 4.46
CA GLY A 42 -67.67 25.22 5.41
C GLY A 42 -67.61 25.80 6.82
N SER A 43 -68.56 25.37 7.65
CA SER A 43 -68.57 25.70 9.08
C SER A 43 -67.20 25.42 9.70
N GLY A 44 -66.77 26.22 10.69
CA GLY A 44 -65.46 26.05 11.34
C GLY A 44 -65.21 24.66 11.95
N GLU A 45 -66.23 23.80 12.04
CA GLU A 45 -66.14 22.42 12.51
C GLU A 45 -65.57 21.46 11.43
N ASP A 46 -65.88 21.65 10.14
CA ASP A 46 -65.39 20.77 9.07
C ASP A 46 -63.88 20.94 8.84
N THR A 47 -63.40 22.19 8.91
CA THR A 47 -61.96 22.50 8.80
C THR A 47 -61.15 22.00 10.00
N ALA A 48 -61.76 21.93 11.19
CA ALA A 48 -61.11 21.40 12.39
C ALA A 48 -60.94 19.87 12.30
N ALA A 49 -61.95 19.16 11.79
CA ALA A 49 -61.90 17.71 11.58
C ALA A 49 -60.86 17.31 10.52
N GLU A 50 -60.75 18.07 9.43
CA GLU A 50 -59.71 17.85 8.41
C GLU A 50 -58.29 18.09 8.95
N LEU A 51 -58.10 19.14 9.77
CA LEU A 51 -56.82 19.38 10.42
C LEU A 51 -56.43 18.28 11.40
N GLU A 52 -57.38 17.72 12.15
CA GLU A 52 -57.12 16.60 13.06
C GLU A 52 -56.75 15.33 12.29
N ARG A 53 -57.44 15.04 11.18
CA ARG A 53 -57.11 13.93 10.29
C ARG A 53 -55.70 14.07 9.69
N LEU A 54 -55.34 15.26 9.23
CA LEU A 54 -54.00 15.53 8.68
C LEU A 54 -52.92 15.42 9.77
N ARG A 55 -53.18 15.86 11.00
CA ARG A 55 -52.26 15.68 12.13
C ARG A 55 -52.06 14.21 12.47
N ALA A 56 -53.12 13.41 12.46
CA ALA A 56 -53.03 11.96 12.68
C ALA A 56 -52.20 11.27 11.59
N GLN A 57 -52.40 11.64 10.33
CA GLN A 57 -51.61 11.13 9.21
C GLN A 57 -50.14 11.55 9.29
N LEU A 58 -49.84 12.80 9.67
CA LEU A 58 -48.46 13.23 9.89
C LEU A 58 -47.80 12.51 11.07
N ALA A 59 -48.55 12.24 12.15
CA ALA A 59 -48.05 11.49 13.29
C ALA A 59 -47.75 10.02 12.93
N GLU A 60 -48.51 9.43 12.00
CA GLU A 60 -48.28 8.08 11.49
C GLU A 60 -47.10 8.00 10.50
N VAL A 61 -46.93 9.01 9.64
CA VAL A 61 -45.87 9.05 8.62
C VAL A 61 -44.52 9.50 9.19
N ALA A 62 -44.51 10.37 10.19
CA ALA A 62 -43.28 10.85 10.84
C ALA A 62 -42.30 9.74 11.28
N PRO A 63 -42.71 8.67 11.99
CA PRO A 63 -41.79 7.60 12.39
C PRO A 63 -41.26 6.81 11.19
N ILE A 64 -42.04 6.66 10.11
CA ILE A 64 -41.61 5.96 8.90
C ILE A 64 -40.51 6.76 8.19
N VAL A 65 -40.70 8.08 8.07
CA VAL A 65 -39.70 8.97 7.47
C VAL A 65 -38.43 8.99 8.32
N GLN A 66 -38.55 9.01 9.64
CA GLN A 66 -37.39 8.96 10.53
C GLN A 66 -36.63 7.63 10.40
N ALA A 67 -37.34 6.50 10.43
CA ALA A 67 -36.75 5.18 10.23
C ALA A 67 -36.05 5.05 8.86
N HIS A 68 -36.60 5.65 7.81
CA HIS A 68 -35.97 5.70 6.50
C HIS A 68 -34.67 6.53 6.51
N LYS A 69 -34.67 7.70 7.17
CA LYS A 69 -33.45 8.51 7.31
C LYS A 69 -32.38 7.76 8.08
N ASP A 70 -32.73 7.13 9.20
CA ASP A 70 -31.80 6.36 10.01
C ASP A 70 -31.23 5.16 9.22
N ALA A 71 -32.05 4.49 8.41
CA ALA A 71 -31.61 3.41 7.53
C ALA A 71 -30.66 3.89 6.42
N GLU A 72 -30.92 5.06 5.83
CA GLU A 72 -30.05 5.67 4.83
C GLU A 72 -28.70 6.11 5.44
N GLU A 73 -28.71 6.67 6.66
CA GLU A 73 -27.48 7.00 7.38
C GLU A 73 -26.67 5.75 7.75
N ALA A 74 -27.34 4.68 8.17
CA ALA A 74 -26.70 3.39 8.43
C ALA A 74 -26.05 2.83 7.15
N ARG A 75 -26.78 2.83 6.02
CA ARG A 75 -26.25 2.40 4.71
C ARG A 75 -25.04 3.20 4.28
N LYS A 76 -25.09 4.53 4.37
CA LYS A 76 -23.95 5.39 4.03
C LYS A 76 -22.73 5.07 4.89
N THR A 77 -22.95 4.84 6.18
CA THR A 77 -21.88 4.47 7.12
C THR A 77 -21.27 3.11 6.76
N GLU A 78 -22.10 2.12 6.40
CA GLU A 78 -21.64 0.81 5.95
C GLU A 78 -20.88 0.88 4.63
N GLU A 79 -21.39 1.65 3.66
CA GLU A 79 -20.70 1.89 2.39
C GLU A 79 -19.33 2.53 2.59
N GLN A 80 -19.23 3.54 3.46
CA GLN A 80 -17.95 4.18 3.77
C GLN A 80 -16.97 3.16 4.36
N LYS A 81 -17.40 2.35 5.33
CA LYS A 81 -16.57 1.28 5.91
C LYS A 81 -16.11 0.27 4.87
N LEU A 82 -16.99 -0.14 3.96
CA LEU A 82 -16.65 -1.08 2.90
C LEU A 82 -15.67 -0.48 1.89
N ARG A 83 -15.83 0.79 1.53
CA ARG A 83 -14.89 1.51 0.65
C ARG A 83 -13.51 1.62 1.29
N GLU A 84 -13.43 2.00 2.57
CA GLU A 84 -12.18 2.06 3.31
C GLU A 84 -11.50 0.69 3.41
N ALA A 85 -12.27 -0.38 3.64
CA ALA A 85 -11.74 -1.74 3.69
C ALA A 85 -11.21 -2.19 2.32
N LEU A 86 -11.91 -1.88 1.23
CA LEU A 86 -11.44 -2.18 -0.12
C LEU A 86 -10.17 -1.42 -0.46
N GLU A 87 -10.12 -0.12 -0.16
CA GLU A 87 -8.93 0.69 -0.43
C GLU A 87 -7.71 0.21 0.38
N SER A 88 -7.92 -0.19 1.64
CA SER A 88 -6.87 -0.81 2.45
C SER A 88 -6.38 -2.12 1.84
N ALA A 89 -7.29 -2.99 1.43
CA ALA A 89 -6.95 -4.28 0.83
C ALA A 89 -6.22 -4.12 -0.53
N GLU A 90 -6.59 -3.13 -1.33
CA GLU A 90 -5.92 -2.81 -2.59
C GLU A 90 -4.49 -2.31 -2.36
N ARG A 91 -4.28 -1.43 -1.36
CA ARG A 91 -2.94 -0.98 -0.98
C ARG A 91 -2.07 -2.14 -0.50
N GLU A 92 -2.60 -2.99 0.37
CA GLU A 92 -1.88 -4.19 0.86
C GLU A 92 -1.53 -5.15 -0.28
N ARG A 93 -2.45 -5.38 -1.21
CA ARG A 93 -2.19 -6.18 -2.42
C ARG A 93 -1.07 -5.56 -3.25
N ASP A 94 -1.10 -4.25 -3.48
CA ASP A 94 -0.12 -3.57 -4.30
C ASP A 94 1.27 -3.58 -3.65
N GLU A 95 1.35 -3.35 -2.34
CA GLU A 95 2.58 -3.48 -1.57
C GLU A 95 3.13 -4.92 -1.62
N ALA A 96 2.29 -5.92 -1.39
CA ALA A 96 2.70 -7.33 -1.47
C ALA A 96 3.19 -7.71 -2.88
N SER A 97 2.52 -7.22 -3.92
CA SER A 97 2.92 -7.47 -5.31
C SER A 97 4.28 -6.85 -5.64
N ARG A 98 4.55 -5.63 -5.15
CA ARG A 98 5.85 -4.96 -5.31
C ARG A 98 6.95 -5.70 -4.56
N VAL A 99 6.69 -6.17 -3.35
CA VAL A 99 7.66 -6.94 -2.55
C VAL A 99 7.98 -8.27 -3.25
N LEU A 100 6.97 -8.99 -3.74
CA LEU A 100 7.18 -10.22 -4.50
C LEU A 100 8.01 -9.97 -5.77
N MET A 101 7.68 -8.93 -6.53
CA MET A 101 8.44 -8.58 -7.74
C MET A 101 9.91 -8.27 -7.42
N ARG A 102 10.18 -7.49 -6.37
CA ARG A 102 11.55 -7.19 -5.94
C ARG A 102 12.29 -8.45 -5.48
N ARG A 103 11.60 -9.37 -4.80
CA ARG A 103 12.18 -10.65 -4.39
C ARG A 103 12.54 -11.51 -5.60
N GLU A 104 11.66 -11.61 -6.59
CA GLU A 104 11.96 -12.31 -7.85
C GLU A 104 13.18 -11.71 -8.56
N VAL A 105 13.28 -10.38 -8.63
CA VAL A 105 14.44 -9.69 -9.21
C VAL A 105 15.72 -9.98 -8.41
N ALA A 106 15.64 -10.01 -7.08
CA ALA A 106 16.76 -10.35 -6.21
C ALA A 106 17.25 -11.79 -6.46
N ASP A 107 16.32 -12.74 -6.56
CA ASP A 107 16.61 -14.15 -6.81
C ASP A 107 17.21 -14.35 -8.22
N GLU A 108 16.73 -13.62 -9.23
CA GLU A 108 17.23 -13.70 -10.62
C GLU A 108 18.63 -13.08 -10.78
N THR A 109 18.91 -11.98 -10.07
CA THR A 109 20.16 -11.20 -10.25
C THR A 109 21.24 -11.58 -9.22
N GLY A 110 20.87 -12.29 -8.16
CA GLY A 110 21.74 -12.62 -7.04
C GLY A 110 22.09 -11.43 -6.14
N LEU A 111 21.34 -10.33 -6.24
CA LEU A 111 21.50 -9.16 -5.38
C LEU A 111 20.81 -9.37 -4.02
N SER A 112 21.33 -8.75 -2.96
CA SER A 112 20.65 -8.74 -1.67
C SER A 112 19.31 -7.98 -1.78
N PRO A 113 18.24 -8.42 -1.09
CA PRO A 113 16.96 -7.71 -1.08
C PRO A 113 17.10 -6.22 -0.73
N ALA A 114 17.98 -5.88 0.21
CA ALA A 114 18.25 -4.50 0.61
C ALA A 114 18.83 -3.63 -0.52
N VAL A 115 19.54 -4.22 -1.49
CA VAL A 115 20.06 -3.52 -2.67
C VAL A 115 18.94 -3.34 -3.70
N VAL A 116 18.09 -4.35 -3.87
CA VAL A 116 16.94 -4.29 -4.79
C VAL A 116 15.89 -3.26 -4.32
N ASP A 117 15.75 -3.06 -3.01
CA ASP A 117 14.88 -2.01 -2.43
C ASP A 117 15.31 -0.59 -2.84
N LEU A 118 16.60 -0.38 -3.09
CA LEU A 118 17.15 0.91 -3.52
C LEU A 118 17.03 1.14 -5.03
N LEU A 119 16.65 0.12 -5.81
CA LEU A 119 16.50 0.26 -7.26
C LEU A 119 15.24 1.06 -7.59
N THR A 120 15.37 1.92 -8.60
CA THR A 120 14.27 2.69 -9.18
C THR A 120 13.66 1.92 -10.35
N GLY A 121 12.35 1.75 -10.34
CA GLY A 121 11.61 1.10 -11.43
C GLY A 121 10.20 0.72 -10.97
N ALA A 122 9.24 0.81 -11.89
CA ALA A 122 7.85 0.40 -11.64
C ALA A 122 7.58 -1.00 -12.20
N THR A 123 8.35 -1.43 -13.21
CA THR A 123 8.18 -2.71 -13.89
C THR A 123 9.33 -3.66 -13.60
N LYS A 124 9.06 -4.97 -13.73
CA LYS A 124 10.08 -6.02 -13.55
C LYS A 124 11.27 -5.81 -14.50
N ASP A 125 11.02 -5.44 -15.74
CA ASP A 125 12.07 -5.22 -16.75
C ASP A 125 12.98 -4.04 -16.42
N GLU A 126 12.42 -2.94 -15.90
CA GLU A 126 13.21 -1.79 -15.43
C GLU A 126 14.09 -2.17 -14.24
N LEU A 127 13.52 -2.90 -13.26
CA LEU A 127 14.25 -3.37 -12.09
C LEU A 127 15.38 -4.33 -12.49
N LEU A 128 15.14 -5.24 -13.45
CA LEU A 128 16.16 -6.16 -13.96
C LEU A 128 17.29 -5.43 -14.68
N LYS A 129 16.98 -4.41 -15.50
CA LYS A 129 18.01 -3.60 -16.16
C LYS A 129 18.88 -2.88 -15.13
N ALA A 130 18.26 -2.18 -14.19
CA ALA A 130 18.98 -1.46 -13.13
C ALA A 130 19.81 -2.43 -12.25
N ALA A 131 19.26 -3.60 -11.91
CA ALA A 131 19.97 -4.63 -11.17
C ALA A 131 21.19 -5.16 -11.95
N ASN A 132 21.04 -5.43 -13.25
CA ASN A 132 22.14 -5.90 -14.10
C ASN A 132 23.26 -4.85 -14.22
N GLU A 133 22.92 -3.56 -14.30
CA GLU A 133 23.91 -2.49 -14.26
C GLU A 133 24.70 -2.52 -12.94
N VAL A 134 24.03 -2.64 -11.80
CA VAL A 134 24.70 -2.76 -10.49
C VAL A 134 25.59 -3.99 -10.42
N VAL A 135 25.13 -5.15 -10.89
CA VAL A 135 25.91 -6.38 -10.93
C VAL A 135 27.16 -6.21 -11.81
N SER A 136 27.03 -5.54 -12.96
CA SER A 136 28.15 -5.30 -13.87
C SER A 136 29.27 -4.45 -13.24
N HIS A 137 28.91 -3.46 -12.41
CA HIS A 137 29.86 -2.58 -11.74
C HIS A 137 30.47 -3.19 -10.46
N THR A 138 29.80 -4.16 -9.85
CA THR A 138 30.21 -4.76 -8.57
C THR A 138 31.03 -6.05 -8.73
N LYS A 139 30.79 -6.84 -9.79
CA LYS A 139 31.50 -8.11 -10.05
C LYS A 139 33.03 -8.00 -10.16
N GLY A 140 33.59 -6.81 -10.37
CA GLY A 140 35.04 -6.59 -10.48
C GLY A 140 35.71 -5.86 -9.31
N ARG A 141 34.96 -5.40 -8.30
CA ARG A 141 35.46 -4.43 -7.30
C ARG A 141 35.62 -4.97 -5.88
N VAL A 142 35.64 -6.29 -5.70
CA VAL A 142 36.11 -6.90 -4.44
C VAL A 142 37.64 -6.82 -4.43
N GLY A 143 38.15 -5.60 -4.28
CA GLY A 143 39.57 -5.37 -4.06
C GLY A 143 39.99 -6.21 -2.87
N THR A 144 41.03 -7.01 -3.05
CA THR A 144 41.71 -7.72 -1.96
C THR A 144 41.87 -6.76 -0.80
N ARG A 145 41.14 -7.02 0.29
CA ARG A 145 41.27 -6.24 1.52
C ARG A 145 42.77 -6.19 1.82
N PRO A 146 43.41 -5.00 1.86
CA PRO A 146 44.84 -4.94 2.12
C PRO A 146 45.06 -5.69 3.44
N ALA A 147 45.80 -6.79 3.37
CA ALA A 147 46.07 -7.61 4.53
C ALA A 147 46.59 -6.66 5.61
N PRO A 148 46.00 -6.66 6.82
CA PRO A 148 46.53 -5.84 7.89
C PRO A 148 47.99 -6.26 8.04
N LYS A 149 48.92 -5.32 7.79
CA LYS A 149 50.30 -5.49 8.20
C LYS A 149 50.27 -5.49 9.72
N VAL A 150 50.00 -6.64 10.32
CA VAL A 150 50.40 -6.95 11.69
C VAL A 150 51.91 -6.78 11.68
N GLY A 151 52.36 -5.56 11.99
CA GLY A 151 53.75 -5.31 12.32
C GLY A 151 54.06 -6.29 13.44
N GLY A 152 54.94 -7.25 13.14
CA GLY A 152 55.35 -8.27 14.09
C GLY A 152 55.96 -7.58 15.30
N GLY A 153 55.13 -7.35 16.31
CA GLY A 153 55.56 -6.93 17.63
C GLY A 153 56.46 -8.03 18.14
N LYS A 154 57.76 -7.76 18.22
CA LYS A 154 58.76 -8.61 18.88
C LYS A 154 58.63 -8.57 20.41
N ASP A 155 57.47 -8.14 20.92
CA ASP A 155 57.17 -7.97 22.34
C ASP A 155 56.06 -8.94 22.77
N ALA A 156 56.15 -10.20 22.31
CA ALA A 156 55.50 -11.28 23.05
C ALA A 156 56.24 -11.39 24.39
N VAL A 157 55.69 -10.76 25.42
CA VAL A 157 56.06 -10.98 26.83
C VAL A 157 55.99 -12.48 27.05
N LYS A 158 57.16 -13.10 27.25
CA LYS A 158 57.24 -14.51 27.63
C LYS A 158 56.46 -14.66 28.93
N THR A 159 55.42 -15.48 28.92
CA THR A 159 54.67 -15.84 30.11
C THR A 159 55.61 -16.52 31.10
N ASP A 160 55.45 -16.19 32.39
CA ASP A 160 56.35 -16.54 33.51
C ASP A 160 56.56 -18.04 33.79
N ASP A 161 55.99 -18.93 32.96
CA ASP A 161 56.03 -20.38 33.13
C ASP A 161 57.38 -21.02 32.74
N ASP A 162 58.27 -20.30 32.03
CA ASP A 162 59.60 -20.78 31.60
C ASP A 162 60.77 -20.25 32.46
N ILE A 163 60.49 -19.63 33.62
CA ILE A 163 61.56 -19.14 34.52
C ILE A 163 62.07 -20.28 35.39
N ASP A 164 63.19 -20.89 34.98
CA ASP A 164 63.90 -21.89 35.80
C ASP A 164 64.37 -21.25 37.12
N PRO A 165 63.84 -21.69 38.28
CA PRO A 165 64.15 -21.08 39.58
C PRO A 165 65.62 -21.21 39.96
N VAL A 166 66.34 -22.22 39.45
CA VAL A 166 67.76 -22.42 39.71
C VAL A 166 68.60 -21.36 38.99
N ALA A 167 68.21 -21.00 37.76
CA ALA A 167 68.86 -19.95 37.00
C ALA A 167 68.67 -18.57 37.66
N LEU A 168 67.46 -18.31 38.18
CA LEU A 168 67.15 -17.09 38.90
C LEU A 168 67.95 -16.96 40.21
N ALA A 169 68.02 -18.03 41.01
CA ALA A 169 68.79 -18.06 42.25
C ALA A 169 70.29 -17.83 42.00
N LYS A 170 70.84 -18.41 40.94
CA LYS A 170 72.24 -18.22 40.55
C LYS A 170 72.52 -16.78 40.09
N ALA A 171 71.59 -16.15 39.39
CA ALA A 171 71.69 -14.75 39.00
C ALA A 171 71.66 -13.80 40.21
N ILE A 172 70.81 -14.08 41.19
CA ILE A 172 70.72 -13.30 42.44
C ILE A 172 72.00 -13.46 43.27
N ALA A 173 72.49 -14.69 43.45
CA ALA A 173 73.73 -14.95 44.20
C ALA A 173 74.98 -14.32 43.55
N LYS A 174 75.02 -14.26 42.21
CA LYS A 174 76.09 -13.58 41.47
C LYS A 174 76.04 -12.06 41.65
N ARG A 175 74.83 -11.50 41.78
CA ARG A 175 74.61 -10.06 41.97
C ARG A 175 74.84 -9.60 43.41
N ALA A 176 74.70 -10.49 44.39
CA ALA A 176 74.96 -10.21 45.81
C ALA A 176 76.45 -10.34 46.22
N ARG A 177 77.34 -10.68 45.29
CA ARG A 177 78.80 -10.81 45.51
C ARG A 177 79.62 -9.63 44.96
N PHE A 178 78.96 -8.58 44.49
CA PHE A 178 79.53 -7.26 44.22
C PHE A 178 78.88 -6.26 45.17
#